data_AF-A0A7C5RY20-F1
#
_entry.id   AF-A0A7C5RY20-F1
#
_cell.length_a   1.000
_cell.length_b   1.000
_cell.length_c   1.000
_cell.angle_alpha   90.00
_cell.angle_beta   90.00
_cell.angle_gamma   90.00
#
_symmetry.space_group_name_H-M   'P 1'
#
loop_
_entity.id
_entity.type
_entity.pdbx_description
1 polymer ?
#
loop_
_entity_poly.entity_id
_entity_poly.type
_entity_poly.pdbx_seq_one_letter_code
_entity_poly.pdbx_strand_id
1 'polypeptide(L)'
;MSKEQRARSKEIRTKSKEQRNKSKGNQYDTQYFMPYAIRSKIIALCFMLFVLSFLLFTSFSLLEAKVTGPCVNCHTMHNSQNGQAVNRGDTPWGGAGTLNNPNETLLNATCLGCHSSTDNETIKTLPGGQKVPIVFNTTGYPAKPLSGGNFYWVSTGVASSENDTKGHNIFSTNPDDNLNQAPGDVGGGTCGGTNACHKNLYGSTNPPAFGFSSTRQGCTKCHMIGTDLPKGYHHINDTDPLKNSASDGWFRFLSGHQSGSGHGVTGLIDANWQHDETSSVHNEYLGYSGTKTSTGGFSALGDTVTAYCTGCHGNFHVEQSTSNIWIRHPSDAVIPNSGEFSTAYNATGGIGTYDPRVPVARPSLNGWTLPDSTVRLGTDMVMCLSCHRAHGSPYSKLMRWNYKGWPASGEFNGCNVCHTSKN
;
A
#
# COMPACT_ATOMS: atom_id res chain seq x y z
N MET A 1 -53.12 76.88 63.84
CA MET A 1 -52.45 75.71 63.22
C MET A 1 -52.62 74.51 64.14
N SER A 2 -53.30 73.47 63.65
CA SER A 2 -53.61 72.25 64.39
C SER A 2 -52.34 71.42 64.68
N LYS A 3 -52.40 70.55 65.70
CA LYS A 3 -51.28 69.66 66.08
C LYS A 3 -50.76 68.81 64.91
N GLU A 4 -51.61 68.48 63.92
CA GLU A 4 -51.22 67.78 62.69
C GLU A 4 -50.33 68.60 61.75
N GLN A 5 -50.56 69.92 61.62
CA GLN A 5 -49.73 70.75 60.74
C GLN A 5 -48.30 70.94 61.26
N ARG A 6 -48.10 70.89 62.60
CA ARG A 6 -46.75 70.92 63.21
C ARG A 6 -46.00 69.59 63.07
N ALA A 7 -46.69 68.45 63.06
CA ALA A 7 -46.09 67.14 62.84
C ALA A 7 -45.60 66.99 61.38
N ARG A 8 -46.43 67.39 60.41
CA ARG A 8 -46.08 67.35 58.97
C ARG A 8 -44.91 68.28 58.62
N SER A 9 -44.84 69.47 59.22
CA SER A 9 -43.73 70.41 59.02
C SER A 9 -42.40 69.88 59.57
N LYS A 10 -42.41 69.20 60.72
CA LYS A 10 -41.19 68.55 61.26
C LYS A 10 -40.71 67.44 60.34
N GLU A 11 -41.62 66.57 59.87
CA GLU A 11 -41.27 65.43 58.99
C GLU A 11 -40.68 65.87 57.64
N ILE A 12 -41.19 66.94 57.04
CA ILE A 12 -40.66 67.51 55.80
C ILE A 12 -39.26 68.10 56.02
N ARG A 13 -39.00 68.72 57.18
CA ARG A 13 -37.67 69.27 57.53
C ARG A 13 -36.64 68.17 57.79
N THR A 14 -37.03 67.02 58.34
CA THR A 14 -36.14 65.86 58.51
C THR A 14 -35.81 65.22 57.17
N LYS A 15 -36.81 64.99 56.29
CA LYS A 15 -36.58 64.40 54.95
C LYS A 15 -35.74 65.30 54.04
N SER A 16 -35.87 66.63 54.16
CA SER A 16 -35.05 67.60 53.42
C SER A 16 -33.58 67.62 53.87
N LYS A 17 -33.30 67.47 55.18
CA LYS A 17 -31.93 67.33 55.70
C LYS A 17 -31.30 65.99 55.31
N GLU A 18 -32.10 64.92 55.24
CA GLU A 18 -31.65 63.59 54.83
C GLU A 18 -31.33 63.53 53.32
N GLN A 19 -32.09 64.23 52.47
CA GLN A 19 -31.78 64.39 51.05
C GLN A 19 -30.56 65.30 50.80
N ARG A 20 -30.36 66.37 51.59
CA ARG A 20 -29.15 67.21 51.47
C ARG A 20 -27.88 66.46 51.91
N ASN A 21 -27.95 65.61 52.93
CA ASN A 21 -26.81 64.78 53.36
C ASN A 21 -26.52 63.60 52.42
N LYS A 22 -27.52 63.06 51.69
CA LYS A 22 -27.29 62.10 50.59
C LYS A 22 -26.68 62.74 49.34
N SER A 23 -26.86 64.04 49.11
CA SER A 23 -26.26 64.75 47.97
C SER A 23 -24.81 65.23 48.18
N LYS A 24 -24.29 65.17 49.42
CA LYS A 24 -22.93 65.65 49.77
C LYS A 24 -21.95 64.54 50.18
N GLY A 25 -22.36 63.28 50.11
CA GLY A 25 -21.56 62.12 50.51
C GLY A 25 -21.50 61.07 49.40
N ASN A 26 -21.05 61.46 48.21
CA ASN A 26 -20.36 60.63 47.22
C ASN A 26 -20.03 61.47 45.97
N GLN A 27 -19.26 62.53 46.16
CA GLN A 27 -18.30 62.97 45.15
C GLN A 27 -16.96 62.30 45.48
N TYR A 28 -16.89 60.99 45.30
CA TYR A 28 -15.64 60.32 45.00
C TYR A 28 -15.82 59.69 43.64
N ASP A 29 -15.29 60.45 42.70
CA ASP A 29 -15.02 60.13 41.33
C ASP A 29 -14.16 58.85 41.28
N THR A 30 -14.81 57.70 41.19
CA THR A 30 -14.18 56.49 40.66
C THR A 30 -15.19 55.82 39.76
N GLN A 31 -15.42 56.43 38.60
CA GLN A 31 -15.61 55.63 37.40
C GLN A 31 -14.55 54.51 37.45
N TYR A 32 -14.96 53.26 37.31
CA TYR A 32 -14.05 52.15 37.01
C TYR A 32 -13.45 52.35 35.60
N PHE A 33 -12.76 53.47 35.40
CA PHE A 33 -11.68 53.58 34.47
C PHE A 33 -10.60 52.65 35.00
N MET A 34 -10.63 51.38 34.56
CA MET A 34 -9.37 50.69 34.36
C MET A 34 -8.45 51.70 33.67
N PRO A 35 -7.29 52.05 34.24
CA PRO A 35 -6.41 53.04 33.64
C PRO A 35 -6.21 52.65 32.18
N TYR A 36 -6.25 53.63 31.27
CA TYR A 36 -6.23 53.41 29.82
C TYR A 36 -5.15 52.40 29.39
N ALA A 37 -4.03 52.38 30.10
CA ALA A 37 -2.94 51.39 29.97
C ALA A 37 -3.36 49.93 30.20
N ILE A 38 -4.23 49.60 31.16
CA ILE A 38 -4.71 48.23 31.42
C ILE A 38 -5.72 47.80 30.36
N ARG A 39 -6.66 48.68 29.98
CA ARG A 39 -7.60 48.40 28.86
C ARG A 39 -6.85 48.18 27.55
N SER A 40 -5.86 49.02 27.26
CA SER A 40 -4.99 48.88 26.09
C SER A 40 -4.18 47.58 26.11
N LYS A 41 -3.70 47.14 27.27
CA LYS A 41 -2.96 45.86 27.41
C LYS A 41 -3.87 44.64 27.25
N ILE A 42 -5.09 44.67 27.78
CA ILE A 42 -6.07 43.59 27.62
C ILE A 42 -6.54 43.51 26.15
N ILE A 43 -6.83 44.64 25.51
CA ILE A 43 -7.19 44.67 24.09
C ILE A 43 -6.03 44.19 23.22
N ALA A 44 -4.79 44.60 23.51
CA ALA A 44 -3.61 44.11 22.81
C ALA A 44 -3.40 42.59 23.00
N LEU A 45 -3.62 42.06 24.21
CA LEU A 45 -3.55 40.62 24.48
C LEU A 45 -4.64 39.85 23.74
N CYS A 46 -5.89 40.33 23.75
CA CYS A 46 -6.99 39.72 23.00
C CYS A 46 -6.75 39.77 21.49
N PHE A 47 -6.21 40.88 20.97
CA PHE A 47 -5.85 40.99 19.56
C PHE A 47 -4.68 40.07 19.20
N MET A 48 -3.67 39.95 20.07
CA MET A 48 -2.54 39.04 19.88
C MET A 48 -2.99 37.58 19.92
N LEU A 49 -3.90 37.20 20.82
CA LEU A 49 -4.52 35.88 20.86
C LEU A 49 -5.38 35.60 19.63
N PHE A 50 -6.17 36.59 19.16
CA PHE A 50 -6.96 36.46 17.94
C PHE A 50 -6.07 36.29 16.70
N VAL A 51 -4.98 37.07 16.59
CA VAL A 51 -4.00 36.93 15.51
C VAL A 51 -3.27 35.60 15.60
N LEU A 52 -2.91 35.12 16.80
CA LEU A 52 -2.27 33.82 16.98
C LEU A 52 -3.22 32.67 16.61
N SER A 53 -4.49 32.73 17.01
CA SER A 53 -5.51 31.77 16.59
C SER A 53 -5.75 31.82 15.09
N PHE A 54 -5.85 33.02 14.49
CA PHE A 54 -6.01 33.17 13.04
C PHE A 54 -4.80 32.62 12.27
N LEU A 55 -3.58 32.90 12.74
CA LEU A 55 -2.34 32.36 12.18
C LEU A 55 -2.28 30.83 12.33
N LEU A 56 -2.72 30.27 13.45
CA LEU A 56 -2.84 28.82 13.63
C LEU A 56 -3.83 28.26 12.60
N PHE A 57 -5.03 28.82 12.46
CA PHE A 57 -6.05 28.36 11.50
C PHE A 57 -5.63 28.50 10.03
N THR A 58 -4.91 29.55 9.63
CA THR A 58 -4.40 29.70 8.25
C THR A 58 -3.14 28.88 7.97
N SER A 59 -2.45 28.39 8.99
CA SER A 59 -1.28 27.50 8.83
C SER A 59 -1.69 26.03 8.65
N PHE A 60 -2.92 25.66 9.01
CA PHE A 60 -3.43 24.28 8.86
C PHE A 60 -3.87 23.92 7.44
N SER A 61 -4.06 24.89 6.54
CA SER A 61 -4.47 24.63 5.14
C SER A 61 -3.38 23.95 4.27
N LEU A 62 -2.24 23.57 4.85
CA LEU A 62 -1.17 22.81 4.17
C LEU A 62 -1.01 21.38 4.71
N LEU A 63 -1.87 20.94 5.64
CA LEU A 63 -1.86 19.58 6.19
C LEU A 63 -3.07 18.79 5.67
N GLU A 64 -3.13 18.59 4.35
CA GLU A 64 -4.08 17.61 3.81
C GLU A 64 -3.61 16.20 4.14
N ALA A 65 -4.43 15.45 4.88
CA ALA A 65 -4.21 14.03 5.05
C ALA A 65 -4.29 13.37 3.67
N LYS A 66 -3.17 12.83 3.19
CA LYS A 66 -3.10 12.10 1.91
C LYS A 66 -3.99 10.86 1.87
N VAL A 67 -4.38 10.37 3.05
CA VAL A 67 -5.39 9.31 3.21
C VAL A 67 -6.68 9.95 3.74
N THR A 68 -7.75 9.84 2.96
CA THR A 68 -9.08 10.38 3.28
C THR A 68 -10.06 9.27 3.65
N GLY A 69 -11.05 9.61 4.49
CA GLY A 69 -12.11 8.70 4.92
C GLY A 69 -12.11 8.46 6.43
N PRO A 70 -13.04 7.63 6.95
CA PRO A 70 -13.12 7.37 8.38
C PRO A 70 -11.89 6.58 8.87
N CYS A 71 -10.99 7.24 9.60
CA CYS A 71 -9.77 6.64 10.14
C CYS A 71 -10.08 5.40 10.99
N VAL A 72 -11.22 5.38 11.67
CA VAL A 72 -11.72 4.28 12.51
C VAL A 72 -11.85 2.95 11.78
N ASN A 73 -11.96 2.97 10.44
CA ASN A 73 -12.02 1.73 9.65
C ASN A 73 -10.70 0.95 9.70
N CYS A 74 -9.56 1.64 9.90
CA CYS A 74 -8.24 1.04 9.94
C CYS A 74 -7.55 1.22 11.30
N HIS A 75 -7.95 2.23 12.07
CA HIS A 75 -7.30 2.63 13.30
C HIS A 75 -8.18 2.42 14.52
N THR A 76 -7.55 2.08 15.64
CA THR A 76 -8.13 2.07 16.98
C THR A 76 -7.16 2.71 17.96
N MET A 77 -7.66 3.59 18.82
CA MET A 77 -6.83 4.26 19.83
C MET A 77 -6.63 3.42 21.09
N HIS A 78 -7.61 2.57 21.40
CA HIS A 78 -7.67 1.86 22.69
C HIS A 78 -7.84 0.36 22.52
N ASN A 79 -7.88 -0.14 21.27
CA ASN A 79 -8.34 -1.49 20.97
C ASN A 79 -9.67 -1.81 21.71
N SER A 80 -10.58 -0.84 21.78
CA SER A 80 -11.86 -1.00 22.46
C SER A 80 -12.92 -0.11 21.81
N GLN A 81 -14.04 -0.71 21.45
CA GLN A 81 -15.25 -0.01 21.04
C GLN A 81 -16.44 -0.71 21.70
N ASN A 82 -17.25 0.05 22.45
CA ASN A 82 -18.39 -0.49 23.22
C ASN A 82 -18.00 -1.63 24.19
N GLY A 83 -16.80 -1.55 24.78
CA GLY A 83 -16.29 -2.55 25.71
C GLY A 83 -15.83 -3.86 25.05
N GLN A 84 -15.80 -3.94 23.72
CA GLN A 84 -15.27 -5.08 22.97
C GLN A 84 -13.96 -4.73 22.28
N ALA A 85 -13.06 -5.69 22.18
CA ALA A 85 -11.84 -5.52 21.39
C ALA A 85 -12.18 -5.35 19.91
N VAL A 86 -11.42 -4.49 19.23
CA VAL A 86 -11.61 -4.20 17.79
C VAL A 86 -10.42 -4.63 16.95
N ASN A 87 -9.33 -5.06 17.57
CA ASN A 87 -8.19 -5.62 16.88
C ASN A 87 -8.54 -7.01 16.34
N ARG A 88 -8.48 -7.13 15.02
CA ARG A 88 -8.71 -8.37 14.27
C ARG A 88 -7.45 -9.21 14.11
N GLY A 89 -6.26 -8.65 14.27
CA GLY A 89 -5.01 -9.35 13.98
C GLY A 89 -5.01 -9.84 12.54
N ASP A 90 -4.76 -11.14 12.35
CA ASP A 90 -4.84 -11.83 11.05
C ASP A 90 -6.27 -12.26 10.67
N THR A 91 -7.28 -11.97 11.49
CA THR A 91 -8.66 -12.42 11.24
C THR A 91 -9.23 -11.78 9.97
N PRO A 92 -9.67 -12.57 8.98
CA PRO A 92 -10.22 -12.06 7.71
C PRO A 92 -11.47 -11.20 7.90
N TRP A 93 -11.80 -10.39 6.90
CA TRP A 93 -13.11 -9.77 6.80
C TRP A 93 -14.20 -10.84 6.81
N GLY A 94 -15.24 -10.62 7.62
CA GLY A 94 -16.29 -11.61 7.92
C GLY A 94 -16.04 -12.41 9.20
N GLY A 95 -14.88 -12.25 9.85
CA GLY A 95 -14.59 -12.76 11.20
C GLY A 95 -14.65 -11.68 12.28
N ALA A 96 -14.67 -12.10 13.55
CA ALA A 96 -14.70 -11.20 14.72
C ALA A 96 -13.29 -10.85 15.23
N GLY A 97 -13.10 -9.63 15.75
CA GLY A 97 -11.87 -9.26 16.45
C GLY A 97 -11.74 -10.00 17.78
N THR A 98 -10.59 -10.61 18.03
CA THR A 98 -10.36 -11.49 19.20
C THR A 98 -9.15 -11.09 20.04
N LEU A 99 -8.36 -10.11 19.60
CA LEU A 99 -7.12 -9.76 20.27
C LEU A 99 -7.34 -8.63 21.28
N ASN A 100 -7.12 -8.93 22.56
CA ASN A 100 -7.35 -8.00 23.68
C ASN A 100 -6.08 -7.23 24.11
N ASN A 101 -4.94 -7.44 23.45
CA ASN A 101 -3.68 -6.80 23.82
C ASN A 101 -3.59 -5.37 23.26
N PRO A 102 -2.86 -4.45 23.92
CA PRO A 102 -2.51 -3.16 23.32
C PRO A 102 -1.74 -3.35 22.01
N ASN A 103 -2.04 -2.52 21.02
CA ASN A 103 -1.39 -2.59 19.72
C ASN A 103 -0.14 -1.71 19.71
N GLU A 104 0.95 -2.21 19.11
CA GLU A 104 2.18 -1.43 18.93
C GLU A 104 1.99 -0.24 17.97
N THR A 105 0.98 -0.32 17.11
CA THR A 105 0.54 0.74 16.21
C THR A 105 -0.96 0.97 16.36
N LEU A 106 -1.47 2.10 15.89
CA LEU A 106 -2.91 2.38 15.93
C LEU A 106 -3.72 1.47 15.00
N LEU A 107 -3.11 0.59 14.19
CA LEU A 107 -3.85 -0.29 13.29
C LEU A 107 -4.70 -1.30 14.05
N ASN A 108 -5.89 -1.57 13.53
CA ASN A 108 -6.83 -2.55 14.09
C ASN A 108 -6.70 -3.96 13.46
N ALA A 109 -5.76 -4.17 12.54
CA ALA A 109 -5.51 -5.43 11.88
C ALA A 109 -4.09 -5.48 11.29
N THR A 110 -3.59 -6.68 11.02
CA THR A 110 -2.35 -6.91 10.29
C THR A 110 -2.58 -6.82 8.78
N CYS A 111 -1.51 -7.05 8.01
CA CYS A 111 -1.59 -7.26 6.56
C CYS A 111 -2.65 -8.32 6.21
N LEU A 112 -2.62 -9.48 6.89
CA LEU A 112 -3.55 -10.57 6.61
C LEU A 112 -4.97 -10.22 7.04
N GLY A 113 -5.19 -9.59 8.19
CA GLY A 113 -6.54 -9.23 8.60
C GLY A 113 -7.23 -8.23 7.67
N CYS A 114 -6.46 -7.30 7.07
CA CYS A 114 -6.99 -6.36 6.08
C CYS A 114 -7.09 -6.95 4.68
N HIS A 115 -6.15 -7.79 4.26
CA HIS A 115 -6.06 -8.28 2.88
C HIS A 115 -6.57 -9.72 2.70
N SER A 116 -7.35 -10.22 3.67
CA SER A 116 -8.03 -11.52 3.58
C SER A 116 -9.54 -11.43 3.85
N SER A 117 -10.31 -12.36 3.29
CA SER A 117 -11.77 -12.44 3.48
C SER A 117 -12.30 -13.86 3.53
N THR A 118 -13.39 -14.06 4.26
CA THR A 118 -14.13 -15.34 4.31
C THR A 118 -15.17 -15.50 3.20
N ASP A 119 -15.41 -14.48 2.38
CA ASP A 119 -16.22 -14.61 1.17
C ASP A 119 -15.34 -14.58 -0.09
N ASN A 120 -15.96 -14.53 -1.26
CA ASN A 120 -15.29 -14.58 -2.56
C ASN A 120 -14.96 -13.20 -3.15
N GLU A 121 -15.15 -12.10 -2.40
CA GLU A 121 -14.81 -10.77 -2.89
C GLU A 121 -13.29 -10.56 -2.88
N THR A 122 -12.79 -9.93 -3.94
CA THR A 122 -11.37 -9.56 -4.07
C THR A 122 -11.11 -8.06 -3.88
N ILE A 123 -12.16 -7.29 -3.62
CA ILE A 123 -12.11 -5.88 -3.20
C ILE A 123 -13.14 -5.68 -2.09
N LYS A 124 -12.71 -5.23 -0.91
CA LYS A 124 -13.61 -4.80 0.16
C LYS A 124 -13.79 -3.30 0.15
N THR A 125 -15.04 -2.84 0.18
CA THR A 125 -15.36 -1.42 0.32
C THR A 125 -15.76 -1.12 1.76
N LEU A 126 -14.99 -0.26 2.42
CA LEU A 126 -15.22 0.17 3.79
C LEU A 126 -16.22 1.34 3.85
N PRO A 127 -16.86 1.59 5.00
CA PRO A 127 -17.71 2.76 5.18
C PRO A 127 -16.97 4.05 4.82
N GLY A 128 -17.56 4.89 3.96
CA GLY A 128 -16.87 6.07 3.41
C GLY A 128 -16.11 5.82 2.11
N GLY A 129 -16.19 4.62 1.53
CA GLY A 129 -15.80 4.34 0.14
C GLY A 129 -14.36 3.89 -0.06
N GLN A 130 -13.55 3.77 1.01
CA GLN A 130 -12.18 3.26 0.89
C GLN A 130 -12.22 1.79 0.46
N LYS A 131 -11.34 1.42 -0.48
CA LYS A 131 -11.25 0.07 -1.00
C LYS A 131 -9.99 -0.62 -0.50
N VAL A 132 -10.10 -1.90 -0.18
CA VAL A 132 -8.99 -2.74 0.24
C VAL A 132 -8.90 -3.96 -0.69
N PRO A 133 -7.76 -4.20 -1.36
CA PRO A 133 -7.58 -5.37 -2.20
C PRO A 133 -7.47 -6.62 -1.32
N ILE A 134 -8.16 -7.70 -1.70
CA ILE A 134 -8.08 -8.99 -1.01
C ILE A 134 -7.24 -9.94 -1.86
N VAL A 135 -6.16 -10.44 -1.25
CA VAL A 135 -5.19 -11.35 -1.88
C VAL A 135 -5.25 -12.74 -1.25
N PHE A 136 -6.13 -12.94 -0.27
CA PHE A 136 -6.36 -14.22 0.38
C PHE A 136 -7.84 -14.42 0.71
N ASN A 137 -8.52 -15.28 -0.04
CA ASN A 137 -9.87 -15.70 0.31
C ASN A 137 -9.77 -17.04 1.04
N THR A 138 -10.31 -17.15 2.25
CA THR A 138 -10.03 -18.28 3.15
C THR A 138 -10.96 -19.48 2.95
N THR A 139 -12.10 -19.28 2.31
CA THR A 139 -13.15 -20.29 2.14
C THR A 139 -13.25 -20.84 0.73
N GLY A 140 -12.72 -20.12 -0.26
CA GLY A 140 -12.76 -20.51 -1.67
C GLY A 140 -11.87 -19.63 -2.53
N TYR A 141 -11.44 -20.18 -3.67
CA TYR A 141 -10.76 -19.37 -4.67
C TYR A 141 -11.75 -18.40 -5.33
N PRO A 142 -11.46 -17.09 -5.39
CA PRO A 142 -12.36 -16.13 -5.98
C PRO A 142 -12.46 -16.33 -7.50
N ALA A 143 -13.63 -16.09 -8.07
CA ALA A 143 -13.83 -16.13 -9.52
C ALA A 143 -13.00 -15.07 -10.28
N LYS A 144 -12.71 -13.94 -9.61
CA LYS A 144 -11.94 -12.81 -10.15
C LYS A 144 -10.76 -12.47 -9.24
N PRO A 145 -9.69 -13.28 -9.25
CA PRO A 145 -8.47 -12.97 -8.50
C PRO A 145 -7.82 -11.68 -9.03
N LEU A 146 -7.19 -10.89 -8.16
CA LEU A 146 -6.40 -9.72 -8.57
C LEU A 146 -5.15 -10.13 -9.36
N SER A 147 -4.46 -9.17 -10.00
CA SER A 147 -3.32 -9.44 -10.89
C SER A 147 -2.17 -10.23 -10.25
N GLY A 148 -1.95 -10.07 -8.94
CA GLY A 148 -0.97 -10.84 -8.17
C GLY A 148 -1.37 -12.29 -7.91
N GLY A 149 -2.64 -12.66 -8.11
CA GLY A 149 -3.17 -13.96 -7.74
C GLY A 149 -3.64 -14.00 -6.29
N ASN A 150 -3.84 -15.20 -5.75
CA ASN A 150 -4.45 -15.40 -4.44
C ASN A 150 -3.72 -16.49 -3.64
N PHE A 151 -3.49 -16.23 -2.35
CA PHE A 151 -2.85 -17.15 -1.43
C PHE A 151 -3.71 -18.38 -1.07
N TYR A 152 -4.98 -18.42 -1.48
CA TYR A 152 -5.86 -19.59 -1.30
C TYR A 152 -5.13 -20.91 -1.58
N TRP A 153 -4.43 -21.01 -2.72
CA TRP A 153 -3.82 -22.26 -3.19
C TRP A 153 -2.67 -22.81 -2.33
N VAL A 154 -1.96 -21.95 -1.60
CA VAL A 154 -0.95 -22.39 -0.62
C VAL A 154 -1.57 -22.62 0.76
N SER A 155 -2.73 -22.02 1.03
CA SER A 155 -3.36 -21.98 2.36
C SER A 155 -4.38 -23.09 2.66
N THR A 156 -4.80 -23.91 1.67
CA THR A 156 -5.96 -24.84 1.74
C THR A 156 -5.85 -26.02 2.73
N GLY A 157 -5.10 -25.88 3.82
CA GLY A 157 -5.32 -26.64 5.05
C GLY A 157 -4.54 -27.96 5.16
N VAL A 158 -3.70 -28.29 4.19
CA VAL A 158 -2.66 -29.31 4.34
C VAL A 158 -1.42 -28.77 3.64
N ALA A 159 -0.32 -28.60 4.38
CA ALA A 159 1.00 -28.49 3.76
C ALA A 159 1.16 -29.76 2.93
N SER A 160 1.02 -29.59 1.62
CA SER A 160 1.22 -30.65 0.67
C SER A 160 2.25 -30.13 -0.30
N SER A 161 3.22 -30.98 -0.62
CA SER A 161 4.22 -30.69 -1.63
C SER A 161 3.59 -30.27 -2.96
N GLU A 162 2.33 -30.65 -3.23
CA GLU A 162 1.60 -30.19 -4.41
C GLU A 162 1.16 -28.71 -4.31
N ASN A 163 0.64 -28.29 -3.16
CA ASN A 163 0.15 -26.92 -2.93
C ASN A 163 1.28 -25.91 -2.80
N ASP A 164 2.42 -26.31 -2.25
CA ASP A 164 3.61 -25.44 -2.15
C ASP A 164 4.13 -25.02 -3.54
N THR A 165 3.85 -25.79 -4.59
CA THR A 165 4.20 -25.37 -5.96
C THR A 165 3.29 -24.27 -6.52
N LYS A 166 2.20 -23.90 -5.84
CA LYS A 166 1.13 -23.04 -6.37
C LYS A 166 1.24 -21.59 -5.88
N GLY A 167 2.19 -21.24 -5.02
CA GLY A 167 2.33 -19.87 -4.50
C GLY A 167 3.60 -19.65 -3.69
N HIS A 168 3.73 -18.44 -3.14
CA HIS A 168 4.75 -18.14 -2.15
C HIS A 168 4.21 -18.41 -0.74
N ASN A 169 4.85 -19.33 -0.02
CA ASN A 169 4.52 -19.72 1.35
C ASN A 169 4.87 -18.61 2.36
N ILE A 170 3.90 -17.75 2.69
CA ILE A 170 4.05 -16.61 3.60
C ILE A 170 3.54 -16.86 5.03
N PHE A 171 2.76 -17.92 5.23
CA PHE A 171 2.10 -18.20 6.51
C PHE A 171 3.01 -19.02 7.41
N SER A 172 3.16 -18.63 8.67
CA SER A 172 4.00 -19.34 9.64
C SER A 172 3.59 -20.81 9.84
N THR A 173 2.33 -21.14 9.55
CA THR A 173 1.75 -22.48 9.66
C THR A 173 1.88 -23.31 8.39
N ASN A 174 2.43 -22.74 7.31
CA ASN A 174 2.60 -23.40 6.02
C ASN A 174 3.99 -23.06 5.46
N PRO A 175 5.07 -23.57 6.09
CA PRO A 175 6.38 -23.57 5.45
C PRO A 175 6.34 -24.37 4.14
N ASP A 176 7.27 -24.07 3.23
CA ASP A 176 7.43 -24.81 1.96
C ASP A 176 8.21 -26.11 2.21
N ASP A 177 7.60 -27.25 1.89
CA ASP A 177 8.19 -28.58 2.10
C ASP A 177 9.11 -29.00 0.95
N ASN A 178 9.08 -28.32 -0.19
CA ASN A 178 9.89 -28.62 -1.37
C ASN A 178 11.16 -27.77 -1.47
N LEU A 179 11.10 -26.51 -1.02
CA LEU A 179 12.14 -25.51 -1.21
C LEU A 179 12.57 -24.89 0.12
N ASN A 180 13.83 -25.10 0.49
CA ASN A 180 14.42 -24.51 1.69
C ASN A 180 15.02 -23.10 1.46
N GLN A 181 15.00 -22.62 0.22
CA GLN A 181 15.45 -21.30 -0.20
C GLN A 181 14.83 -20.91 -1.54
N ALA A 182 14.89 -19.62 -1.88
CA ALA A 182 14.48 -19.15 -3.18
C ALA A 182 15.25 -19.91 -4.28
N PRO A 183 14.57 -20.52 -5.27
CA PRO A 183 15.25 -21.14 -6.38
C PRO A 183 16.01 -20.05 -7.16
N GLY A 184 17.21 -20.39 -7.60
CA GLY A 184 18.09 -19.42 -8.25
C GLY A 184 18.72 -18.40 -7.31
N ASP A 185 18.66 -18.59 -5.98
CA ASP A 185 19.44 -17.81 -5.01
C ASP A 185 20.93 -17.83 -5.38
N VAL A 186 21.58 -16.66 -5.32
CA VAL A 186 22.98 -16.42 -5.74
C VAL A 186 23.93 -16.42 -4.55
N GLY A 187 23.57 -17.12 -3.47
CA GLY A 187 24.29 -17.01 -2.20
C GLY A 187 23.87 -15.80 -1.38
N GLY A 188 22.64 -15.31 -1.60
CA GLY A 188 21.93 -14.44 -0.69
C GLY A 188 21.79 -15.04 0.71
N GLY A 189 22.10 -16.33 0.90
CA GLY A 189 22.39 -16.94 2.20
C GLY A 189 23.56 -16.36 3.01
N THR A 190 24.33 -15.40 2.47
CA THR A 190 25.19 -14.51 3.27
C THR A 190 24.38 -13.51 4.10
N CYS A 191 23.11 -13.29 3.76
CA CYS A 191 22.12 -12.74 4.67
C CYS A 191 21.92 -13.76 5.81
N GLY A 192 22.74 -13.67 6.85
CA GLY A 192 22.80 -14.66 7.92
C GLY A 192 21.44 -14.95 8.57
N GLY A 193 21.28 -16.19 9.03
CA GLY A 193 20.11 -16.65 9.76
C GLY A 193 19.20 -17.61 8.98
N THR A 194 18.63 -18.57 9.69
CA THR A 194 17.76 -19.63 9.14
C THR A 194 16.54 -19.08 8.41
N ASN A 195 16.06 -17.90 8.81
CA ASN A 195 14.83 -17.28 8.32
C ASN A 195 15.08 -15.99 7.53
N ALA A 196 16.27 -15.80 6.93
CA ALA A 196 16.53 -14.64 6.08
C ALA A 196 15.56 -14.58 4.87
N CYS A 197 15.39 -13.41 4.28
CA CYS A 197 14.44 -13.20 3.18
C CYS A 197 14.70 -14.13 1.97
N HIS A 198 15.97 -14.42 1.67
CA HIS A 198 16.35 -15.35 0.59
C HIS A 198 16.21 -16.84 0.95
N LYS A 199 15.91 -17.16 2.22
CA LYS A 199 15.67 -18.52 2.71
C LYS A 199 14.19 -18.87 2.76
N ASN A 200 13.38 -18.01 3.36
CA ASN A 200 11.94 -18.23 3.39
C ASN A 200 11.17 -16.93 3.64
N LEU A 201 9.88 -16.96 3.33
CA LEU A 201 8.96 -15.87 3.63
C LEU A 201 8.15 -16.10 4.91
N TYR A 202 7.85 -17.36 5.27
CA TYR A 202 7.04 -17.68 6.45
C TYR A 202 7.70 -17.37 7.79
N GLY A 203 9.03 -17.48 7.91
CA GLY A 203 9.77 -17.32 9.16
C GLY A 203 10.01 -15.86 9.51
N SER A 204 10.28 -15.55 10.78
CA SER A 204 10.61 -14.20 11.22
C SER A 204 12.09 -13.86 11.03
N THR A 205 12.37 -12.62 10.64
CA THR A 205 13.72 -12.02 10.58
C THR A 205 13.76 -10.80 11.50
N ASN A 206 14.61 -10.82 12.54
CA ASN A 206 14.68 -9.75 13.54
C ASN A 206 15.53 -8.55 13.07
N PRO A 207 15.23 -7.32 13.52
CA PRO A 207 16.08 -6.14 13.32
C PRO A 207 17.36 -6.23 14.18
N PRO A 208 18.43 -5.48 13.86
CA PRO A 208 18.57 -4.54 12.74
C PRO A 208 19.02 -5.22 11.44
N ALA A 209 18.81 -6.53 11.30
CA ALA A 209 19.25 -7.24 10.12
C ALA A 209 18.72 -6.54 8.85
N PHE A 210 19.63 -6.24 7.91
CA PHE A 210 19.30 -5.67 6.60
C PHE A 210 18.72 -4.25 6.61
N GLY A 211 18.98 -3.45 7.66
CA GLY A 211 18.61 -2.03 7.70
C GLY A 211 17.14 -1.75 8.07
N PHE A 212 16.47 -2.73 8.68
CA PHE A 212 15.09 -2.59 9.17
C PHE A 212 15.06 -2.29 10.67
N SER A 213 14.11 -1.48 11.12
CA SER A 213 13.92 -1.20 12.56
C SER A 213 12.87 -2.10 13.24
N SER A 214 12.22 -3.00 12.50
CA SER A 214 11.24 -3.96 13.03
C SER A 214 11.42 -5.37 12.47
N THR A 215 10.87 -6.36 13.17
CA THR A 215 10.85 -7.76 12.70
C THR A 215 10.00 -7.87 11.43
N ARG A 216 10.46 -8.69 10.48
CA ARG A 216 9.74 -8.97 9.23
C ARG A 216 9.35 -10.45 9.13
N GLN A 217 8.14 -10.70 8.63
CA GLN A 217 7.57 -12.03 8.40
C GLN A 217 6.48 -11.94 7.32
N GLY A 218 6.33 -13.00 6.52
CA GLY A 218 5.28 -13.12 5.51
C GLY A 218 5.28 -11.96 4.52
N CYS A 219 4.14 -11.28 4.37
CA CYS A 219 3.95 -10.16 3.43
C CYS A 219 5.01 -9.07 3.58
N THR A 220 5.47 -8.79 4.80
CA THR A 220 6.42 -7.69 5.06
C THR A 220 7.85 -7.99 4.58
N LYS A 221 8.16 -9.23 4.20
CA LYS A 221 9.43 -9.57 3.54
C LYS A 221 9.43 -9.23 2.05
N CYS A 222 8.25 -9.09 1.44
CA CYS A 222 8.08 -8.64 0.05
C CYS A 222 7.72 -7.15 0.01
N HIS A 223 6.72 -6.74 0.77
CA HIS A 223 6.30 -5.35 0.86
C HIS A 223 7.20 -4.61 1.86
N MET A 224 8.34 -4.13 1.35
CA MET A 224 9.43 -3.57 2.15
C MET A 224 9.18 -2.13 2.60
N ILE A 225 8.00 -1.89 3.21
CA ILE A 225 7.60 -0.58 3.73
C ILE A 225 8.67 -0.11 4.74
N GLY A 226 9.20 1.11 4.53
CA GLY A 226 10.22 1.71 5.39
C GLY A 226 9.67 1.96 6.80
N THR A 227 10.52 1.83 7.81
CA THR A 227 10.11 1.77 9.22
C THR A 227 10.43 3.06 10.00
N ASP A 228 10.89 4.11 9.31
CA ASP A 228 11.10 5.43 9.94
C ASP A 228 9.75 6.12 10.17
N LEU A 229 9.49 6.50 11.41
CA LEU A 229 8.19 7.04 11.83
C LEU A 229 7.92 8.45 11.26
N PRO A 230 6.66 8.75 10.88
CA PRO A 230 5.56 7.83 10.68
C PRO A 230 5.44 7.46 9.19
N LYS A 231 6.21 6.48 8.71
CA LYS A 231 5.84 5.73 7.50
C LYS A 231 5.07 4.48 7.94
N GLY A 232 3.80 4.71 8.30
CA GLY A 232 2.85 3.63 8.57
C GLY A 232 2.59 2.79 7.32
N TYR A 233 1.78 1.74 7.46
CA TYR A 233 1.28 0.89 6.37
C TYR A 233 0.30 1.63 5.43
N HIS A 234 0.50 2.94 5.23
CA HIS A 234 -0.29 3.81 4.37
C HIS A 234 0.41 3.99 3.03
N HIS A 235 -0.37 4.10 1.95
CA HIS A 235 0.15 4.55 0.66
C HIS A 235 0.72 5.97 0.82
N ILE A 236 1.97 6.21 0.41
CA ILE A 236 2.64 7.51 0.55
C ILE A 236 1.94 8.57 -0.31
N ASN A 237 1.57 8.18 -1.53
CA ASN A 237 0.76 8.97 -2.45
C ASN A 237 -0.03 8.00 -3.35
N ASP A 238 -1.35 8.14 -3.43
CA ASP A 238 -2.20 7.36 -4.35
C ASP A 238 -3.00 8.20 -5.34
N THR A 239 -2.62 9.47 -5.54
CA THR A 239 -3.28 10.34 -6.54
C THR A 239 -2.89 9.99 -7.97
N ASP A 240 -1.61 9.63 -8.19
CA ASP A 240 -1.08 9.31 -9.51
C ASP A 240 -0.98 7.80 -9.71
N PRO A 241 -1.47 7.24 -10.82
CA PRO A 241 -1.42 5.79 -11.04
C PRO A 241 -0.01 5.29 -11.34
N LEU A 242 0.86 6.13 -11.91
CA LEU A 242 2.27 5.82 -12.12
C LEU A 242 3.04 5.95 -10.79
N LYS A 243 3.76 4.88 -10.42
CA LYS A 243 4.71 4.86 -9.30
C LYS A 243 6.08 4.63 -9.86
N ASN A 244 7.00 5.58 -9.71
CA ASN A 244 8.36 5.48 -10.26
C ASN A 244 9.43 6.07 -9.35
N SER A 245 9.08 6.36 -8.10
CA SER A 245 9.99 6.96 -7.13
C SER A 245 9.69 6.51 -5.70
N ALA A 246 10.65 6.75 -4.81
CA ALA A 246 10.47 6.51 -3.38
C ALA A 246 9.41 7.41 -2.75
N SER A 247 9.22 8.63 -3.28
CA SER A 247 8.14 9.53 -2.86
C SER A 247 6.75 9.02 -3.26
N ASP A 248 6.64 8.17 -4.27
CA ASP A 248 5.37 7.53 -4.64
C ASP A 248 5.12 6.24 -3.85
N GLY A 249 6.12 5.78 -3.07
CA GLY A 249 6.08 4.52 -2.34
C GLY A 249 6.31 3.28 -3.19
N TRP A 250 6.71 3.44 -4.45
CA TRP A 250 6.87 2.38 -5.45
C TRP A 250 5.60 1.59 -5.77
N PHE A 251 5.59 0.92 -6.93
CA PHE A 251 4.49 0.07 -7.33
C PHE A 251 4.23 -0.99 -6.25
N ARG A 252 3.03 -0.95 -5.63
CA ARG A 252 2.60 -1.91 -4.59
C ARG A 252 3.56 -2.08 -3.40
N PHE A 253 4.29 -1.02 -3.03
CA PHE A 253 5.29 -1.07 -1.94
C PHE A 253 6.45 -2.06 -2.19
N LEU A 254 6.76 -2.31 -3.47
CA LEU A 254 7.84 -3.23 -3.87
C LEU A 254 9.16 -2.47 -3.99
N SER A 255 9.68 -1.98 -2.86
CA SER A 255 11.03 -1.41 -2.77
C SER A 255 12.08 -2.48 -2.50
N GLY A 256 13.31 -2.22 -2.91
CA GLY A 256 14.47 -3.05 -2.54
C GLY A 256 14.97 -2.77 -1.12
N HIS A 257 15.59 -3.77 -0.47
CA HIS A 257 16.17 -3.62 0.87
C HIS A 257 17.50 -2.85 0.88
N GLN A 258 18.07 -2.53 -0.29
CA GLN A 258 19.37 -1.88 -0.36
C GLN A 258 19.22 -0.44 0.12
N SER A 259 19.43 -0.28 1.43
CA SER A 259 19.34 0.98 2.17
C SER A 259 20.16 2.07 1.49
N GLY A 260 19.49 3.04 0.87
CA GLY A 260 20.09 4.31 0.47
C GLY A 260 19.88 4.73 -0.99
N SER A 261 19.75 3.80 -1.94
CA SER A 261 19.71 4.16 -3.37
C SER A 261 18.30 4.50 -3.89
N GLY A 262 17.26 4.25 -3.09
CA GLY A 262 15.89 4.53 -3.50
C GLY A 262 15.49 3.74 -4.74
N HIS A 263 15.59 2.41 -4.69
CA HIS A 263 15.11 1.53 -5.75
C HIS A 263 13.80 0.85 -5.37
N GLY A 264 12.98 0.61 -6.39
CA GLY A 264 11.77 -0.18 -6.27
C GLY A 264 11.12 -0.39 -7.62
N VAL A 265 10.01 -1.11 -7.65
CA VAL A 265 9.33 -1.39 -8.92
C VAL A 265 8.66 -0.12 -9.43
N THR A 266 9.01 0.25 -10.66
CA THR A 266 8.29 1.24 -11.46
C THR A 266 7.15 0.57 -12.22
N GLY A 267 5.94 1.10 -12.07
CA GLY A 267 4.75 0.56 -12.72
C GLY A 267 3.56 1.51 -12.65
N LEU A 268 2.57 1.26 -13.50
CA LEU A 268 1.28 1.96 -13.47
C LEU A 268 0.23 1.04 -12.84
N ILE A 269 -0.39 1.54 -11.78
CA ILE A 269 -1.44 0.84 -11.02
C ILE A 269 -2.79 1.11 -11.68
N ASP A 270 -3.48 0.05 -12.07
CA ASP A 270 -4.89 0.16 -12.45
C ASP A 270 -5.76 0.47 -11.21
N ALA A 271 -6.77 1.33 -11.39
CA ALA A 271 -7.63 1.85 -10.35
C ALA A 271 -8.40 0.79 -9.55
N ASN A 272 -8.63 -0.40 -10.12
CA ASN A 272 -9.29 -1.51 -9.43
C ASN A 272 -8.36 -2.71 -9.16
N TRP A 273 -7.05 -2.49 -9.18
CA TRP A 273 -6.06 -3.58 -9.03
C TRP A 273 -6.19 -4.67 -10.09
N GLN A 274 -6.71 -4.33 -11.28
CA GLN A 274 -6.94 -5.26 -12.39
C GLN A 274 -7.95 -6.38 -12.01
N HIS A 275 -9.02 -6.01 -11.31
CA HIS A 275 -10.09 -6.93 -10.88
C HIS A 275 -11.04 -7.36 -12.02
N ASP A 276 -11.09 -6.59 -13.11
CA ASP A 276 -11.91 -6.87 -14.30
C ASP A 276 -11.06 -6.73 -15.56
N GLU A 277 -10.05 -7.61 -15.65
CA GLU A 277 -8.96 -7.45 -16.59
C GLU A 277 -9.40 -7.51 -18.05
N THR A 278 -8.98 -6.48 -18.80
CA THR A 278 -9.14 -6.39 -20.25
C THR A 278 -7.84 -5.81 -20.81
N SER A 279 -7.76 -5.65 -22.12
CA SER A 279 -6.64 -4.94 -22.73
C SER A 279 -6.53 -3.47 -22.29
N SER A 280 -7.55 -2.87 -21.66
CA SER A 280 -7.50 -1.49 -21.15
C SER A 280 -7.59 -1.38 -19.64
N VAL A 281 -7.71 -2.51 -18.94
CA VAL A 281 -7.84 -2.59 -17.47
C VAL A 281 -6.76 -3.54 -16.98
N HIS A 282 -5.56 -3.01 -16.81
CA HIS A 282 -4.37 -3.78 -16.44
C HIS A 282 -3.30 -2.87 -15.84
N ASN A 283 -2.39 -3.47 -15.08
CA ASN A 283 -1.21 -2.76 -14.60
C ASN A 283 -0.12 -2.73 -15.70
N GLU A 284 0.68 -1.66 -15.72
CA GLU A 284 1.86 -1.57 -16.58
C GLU A 284 3.15 -1.74 -15.78
N TYR A 285 4.18 -2.29 -16.41
CA TYR A 285 5.43 -2.65 -15.76
C TYR A 285 6.61 -2.10 -16.56
N LEU A 286 7.58 -1.49 -15.87
CA LEU A 286 8.85 -1.15 -16.49
C LEU A 286 9.68 -2.42 -16.71
N GLY A 287 10.31 -2.52 -17.88
CA GLY A 287 11.27 -3.57 -18.23
C GLY A 287 12.61 -2.99 -18.71
N TYR A 288 13.66 -3.81 -18.74
CA TYR A 288 14.99 -3.38 -19.16
C TYR A 288 15.67 -4.43 -20.05
N SER A 289 15.73 -4.16 -21.35
CA SER A 289 16.47 -5.01 -22.27
C SER A 289 17.98 -4.73 -22.18
N GLY A 290 18.68 -5.57 -21.42
CA GLY A 290 20.12 -5.48 -21.22
C GLY A 290 20.78 -6.84 -21.04
N THR A 291 21.79 -6.91 -20.17
CA THR A 291 22.61 -8.10 -19.91
C THR A 291 21.76 -9.37 -19.69
N LYS A 292 22.13 -10.50 -20.32
CA LYS A 292 21.44 -11.81 -20.14
C LYS A 292 22.36 -12.93 -19.65
N THR A 293 23.61 -12.59 -19.37
CA THR A 293 24.68 -13.54 -19.01
C THR A 293 25.11 -13.41 -17.55
N SER A 294 24.43 -12.59 -16.75
CA SER A 294 24.74 -12.34 -15.35
C SER A 294 23.48 -12.35 -14.48
N THR A 295 23.69 -12.50 -13.19
CA THR A 295 22.61 -12.40 -12.19
C THR A 295 21.97 -11.02 -12.23
N GLY A 296 20.67 -10.98 -11.93
CA GLY A 296 19.84 -9.76 -11.96
C GLY A 296 19.61 -9.16 -10.58
N GLY A 297 19.13 -7.91 -10.58
CA GLY A 297 18.75 -7.14 -9.40
C GLY A 297 18.61 -5.67 -9.76
N PHE A 298 18.15 -4.83 -8.83
CA PHE A 298 17.96 -3.38 -9.08
C PHE A 298 19.22 -2.67 -9.61
N SER A 299 20.41 -3.08 -9.18
CA SER A 299 21.68 -2.50 -9.66
C SER A 299 21.99 -2.81 -11.13
N ALA A 300 21.51 -3.94 -11.64
CA ALA A 300 21.78 -4.41 -13.01
C ALA A 300 20.65 -4.05 -13.98
N LEU A 301 19.41 -4.01 -13.49
CA LEU A 301 18.20 -3.95 -14.31
C LEU A 301 17.37 -2.69 -14.06
N GLY A 302 17.82 -1.81 -13.15
CA GLY A 302 17.07 -0.63 -12.74
C GLY A 302 15.78 -1.00 -12.01
N ASP A 303 14.84 -0.07 -11.98
CA ASP A 303 13.58 -0.15 -11.22
C ASP A 303 12.50 -1.04 -11.89
N THR A 304 12.92 -2.16 -12.51
CA THR A 304 12.00 -3.08 -13.21
C THR A 304 11.40 -4.10 -12.26
N VAL A 305 10.28 -4.70 -12.66
CA VAL A 305 9.70 -5.81 -11.91
C VAL A 305 10.59 -7.06 -11.97
N THR A 306 11.29 -7.29 -13.08
CA THR A 306 12.27 -8.36 -13.22
C THR A 306 13.45 -8.16 -12.27
N ALA A 307 13.90 -6.91 -12.06
CA ALA A 307 14.92 -6.57 -11.06
C ALA A 307 14.49 -6.96 -9.64
N TYR A 308 13.23 -6.69 -9.30
CA TYR A 308 12.67 -7.06 -8.01
C TYR A 308 12.62 -8.58 -7.83
N CYS A 309 12.11 -9.31 -8.82
CA CYS A 309 12.08 -10.79 -8.77
C CYS A 309 13.50 -11.38 -8.63
N THR A 310 14.43 -10.88 -9.43
CA THR A 310 15.82 -11.40 -9.47
C THR A 310 16.65 -10.98 -8.26
N GLY A 311 16.18 -10.04 -7.43
CA GLY A 311 16.77 -9.75 -6.13
C GLY A 311 16.87 -11.00 -5.23
N CYS A 312 15.86 -11.88 -5.27
CA CYS A 312 15.88 -13.18 -4.58
C CYS A 312 16.25 -14.35 -5.52
N HIS A 313 15.89 -14.23 -6.79
CA HIS A 313 15.95 -15.30 -7.81
C HIS A 313 17.08 -15.08 -8.83
N GLY A 314 18.21 -14.51 -8.41
CA GLY A 314 19.21 -13.89 -9.29
C GLY A 314 19.74 -14.76 -10.44
N ASN A 315 19.94 -16.06 -10.23
CA ASN A 315 20.44 -16.98 -11.25
C ASN A 315 19.43 -17.22 -12.39
N PHE A 316 18.14 -16.95 -12.18
CA PHE A 316 17.15 -17.07 -13.25
C PHE A 316 17.33 -16.01 -14.36
N HIS A 317 18.03 -14.92 -14.07
CA HIS A 317 18.38 -13.90 -15.07
C HIS A 317 19.62 -14.25 -15.91
N VAL A 318 20.33 -15.33 -15.55
CA VAL A 318 21.36 -15.91 -16.43
C VAL A 318 20.64 -16.73 -17.50
N GLU A 319 20.14 -16.03 -18.51
CA GLU A 319 19.28 -16.59 -19.56
C GLU A 319 20.07 -17.05 -20.78
N GLN A 320 21.27 -16.50 -20.96
CA GLN A 320 22.18 -16.85 -22.04
C GLN A 320 23.51 -17.36 -21.49
N SER A 321 24.11 -18.32 -22.21
CA SER A 321 25.51 -18.68 -22.01
C SER A 321 26.44 -17.54 -22.43
N THR A 322 27.71 -17.62 -22.07
CA THR A 322 28.74 -16.69 -22.55
C THR A 322 28.94 -16.71 -24.07
N SER A 323 28.40 -17.73 -24.76
CA SER A 323 28.35 -17.84 -26.22
C SER A 323 27.03 -17.34 -26.83
N ASN A 324 26.22 -16.58 -26.07
CA ASN A 324 24.93 -16.02 -26.48
C ASN A 324 23.85 -17.06 -26.86
N ILE A 325 23.96 -18.28 -26.32
CA ILE A 325 22.94 -19.33 -26.51
C ILE A 325 21.92 -19.22 -25.39
N TRP A 326 20.63 -19.16 -25.73
CA TRP A 326 19.55 -19.23 -24.74
C TRP A 326 19.57 -20.57 -24.01
N ILE A 327 19.67 -20.52 -22.68
CA ILE A 327 19.67 -21.67 -21.78
C ILE A 327 18.46 -21.68 -20.83
N ARG A 328 17.69 -20.60 -20.83
CA ARG A 328 16.41 -20.44 -20.11
C ARG A 328 15.44 -19.64 -20.98
N HIS A 329 14.15 -19.68 -20.65
CA HIS A 329 13.18 -18.80 -21.29
C HIS A 329 13.53 -17.34 -20.98
N PRO A 330 13.50 -16.45 -21.98
CA PRO A 330 13.85 -15.06 -21.78
C PRO A 330 12.94 -14.32 -20.80
N SER A 331 13.53 -13.38 -20.05
CA SER A 331 12.87 -12.33 -19.28
C SER A 331 13.55 -10.98 -19.58
N ASP A 332 12.82 -9.87 -19.50
CA ASP A 332 13.19 -8.56 -20.06
C ASP A 332 13.82 -8.64 -21.47
N ALA A 333 13.31 -9.53 -22.31
CA ALA A 333 13.75 -9.65 -23.70
C ALA A 333 12.67 -9.09 -24.62
N VAL A 334 13.09 -8.28 -25.59
CA VAL A 334 12.20 -7.69 -26.58
C VAL A 334 11.56 -8.80 -27.41
N ILE A 335 10.24 -8.76 -27.55
CA ILE A 335 9.50 -9.66 -28.44
C ILE A 335 9.81 -9.23 -29.88
N PRO A 336 10.45 -10.06 -30.73
CA PRO A 336 10.85 -9.63 -32.06
C PRO A 336 9.64 -9.34 -32.97
N ASN A 337 9.71 -8.29 -33.80
CA ASN A 337 8.77 -8.10 -34.90
C ASN A 337 9.22 -8.88 -36.15
N SER A 338 9.45 -10.19 -36.00
CA SER A 338 9.99 -11.03 -37.08
C SER A 338 9.79 -12.52 -36.79
N GLY A 339 9.86 -13.34 -37.84
CA GLY A 339 9.76 -14.80 -37.71
C GLY A 339 8.44 -15.23 -37.06
N GLU A 340 8.52 -16.24 -36.19
CA GLU A 340 7.35 -16.76 -35.47
C GLU A 340 6.68 -15.74 -34.53
N PHE A 341 7.36 -14.66 -34.17
CA PHE A 341 6.83 -13.66 -33.24
C PHE A 341 6.08 -12.53 -33.94
N SER A 342 6.17 -12.42 -35.28
CA SER A 342 5.58 -11.30 -36.04
C SER A 342 4.05 -11.17 -35.91
N THR A 343 3.37 -12.25 -35.53
CA THR A 343 1.92 -12.32 -35.27
C THR A 343 1.59 -12.57 -33.80
N ALA A 344 2.58 -12.49 -32.90
CA ALA A 344 2.35 -12.57 -31.46
C ALA A 344 1.32 -11.50 -31.04
N TYR A 345 0.49 -11.79 -30.05
CA TYR A 345 -0.62 -10.91 -29.64
C TYR A 345 -1.57 -10.53 -30.80
N ASN A 346 -1.72 -11.42 -31.80
CA ASN A 346 -2.45 -11.18 -33.04
C ASN A 346 -1.97 -9.93 -33.80
N ALA A 347 -0.67 -9.63 -33.72
CA ALA A 347 -0.13 -8.41 -34.28
C ALA A 347 -0.23 -8.37 -35.81
N THR A 348 -0.46 -7.17 -36.33
CA THR A 348 -0.33 -6.83 -37.76
C THR A 348 0.61 -5.65 -37.89
N GLY A 349 1.68 -5.79 -38.68
CA GLY A 349 2.68 -4.73 -38.83
C GLY A 349 3.45 -4.40 -37.54
N GLY A 350 3.58 -5.35 -36.61
CA GLY A 350 4.23 -5.17 -35.32
C GLY A 350 3.35 -4.61 -34.21
N ILE A 351 2.06 -4.38 -34.48
CA ILE A 351 1.11 -3.83 -33.51
C ILE A 351 0.05 -4.88 -33.20
N GLY A 352 -0.01 -5.32 -31.94
CA GLY A 352 -0.98 -6.27 -31.41
C GLY A 352 -1.81 -5.72 -30.26
N THR A 353 -2.69 -6.55 -29.71
CA THR A 353 -3.58 -6.19 -28.59
C THR A 353 -3.05 -6.78 -27.29
N TYR A 354 -2.98 -5.96 -26.23
CA TYR A 354 -2.56 -6.38 -24.90
C TYR A 354 -3.46 -7.47 -24.33
N ASP A 355 -2.87 -8.56 -23.83
CA ASP A 355 -3.58 -9.63 -23.12
C ASP A 355 -3.13 -9.66 -21.65
N PRO A 356 -4.01 -9.32 -20.69
CA PRO A 356 -3.65 -9.32 -19.27
C PRO A 356 -3.30 -10.71 -18.71
N ARG A 357 -3.63 -11.79 -19.42
CA ARG A 357 -3.23 -13.16 -19.08
C ARG A 357 -1.77 -13.46 -19.44
N VAL A 358 -1.17 -12.68 -20.35
CA VAL A 358 0.25 -12.74 -20.72
C VAL A 358 0.79 -11.31 -20.79
N PRO A 359 0.93 -10.60 -19.66
CA PRO A 359 1.31 -9.19 -19.66
C PRO A 359 2.73 -8.98 -20.19
N VAL A 360 3.00 -7.79 -20.72
CA VAL A 360 4.35 -7.40 -21.20
C VAL A 360 4.92 -6.27 -20.34
N ALA A 361 6.23 -6.11 -20.37
CA ALA A 361 6.90 -4.94 -19.81
C ALA A 361 7.18 -3.90 -20.91
N ARG A 362 7.20 -2.62 -20.51
CA ARG A 362 7.43 -1.47 -21.38
C ARG A 362 8.87 -0.97 -21.26
N PRO A 363 9.48 -0.46 -22.35
CA PRO A 363 10.82 0.14 -22.29
C PRO A 363 10.86 1.46 -21.52
N SER A 364 9.72 2.13 -21.36
CA SER A 364 9.57 3.33 -20.54
C SER A 364 8.10 3.53 -20.15
N LEU A 365 7.87 4.08 -18.97
CA LEU A 365 6.55 4.53 -18.49
C LEU A 365 6.51 6.04 -18.23
N ASN A 366 7.51 6.80 -18.68
CA ASN A 366 7.60 8.22 -18.41
C ASN A 366 6.40 8.98 -19.01
N GLY A 367 5.70 9.75 -18.19
CA GLY A 367 4.52 10.53 -18.58
C GLY A 367 3.24 9.72 -18.78
N TRP A 368 3.22 8.44 -18.40
CA TRP A 368 2.01 7.62 -18.52
C TRP A 368 1.02 7.95 -17.41
N THR A 369 -0.25 8.07 -17.79
CA THR A 369 -1.36 8.35 -16.86
C THR A 369 -2.43 7.26 -16.88
N LEU A 370 -2.41 6.38 -17.87
CA LEU A 370 -3.36 5.27 -18.05
C LEU A 370 -2.64 4.06 -18.67
N PRO A 371 -3.19 2.84 -18.53
CA PRO A 371 -2.70 1.66 -19.24
C PRO A 371 -2.86 1.78 -20.77
N ASP A 372 -1.99 1.13 -21.54
CA ASP A 372 -2.03 1.09 -23.01
C ASP A 372 -2.47 -0.29 -23.49
N SER A 373 -3.53 -0.33 -24.29
CA SER A 373 -4.09 -1.57 -24.84
C SER A 373 -3.32 -2.16 -26.02
N THR A 374 -2.24 -1.50 -26.42
CA THR A 374 -1.40 -1.89 -27.55
C THR A 374 -0.19 -2.67 -27.08
N VAL A 375 0.17 -3.74 -27.79
CA VAL A 375 1.50 -4.38 -27.71
C VAL A 375 2.29 -4.02 -28.96
N ARG A 376 3.53 -3.55 -28.76
CA ARG A 376 4.45 -3.14 -29.82
C ARG A 376 5.60 -4.13 -29.91
N LEU A 377 5.55 -4.99 -30.92
CA LEU A 377 6.63 -5.91 -31.23
C LEU A 377 7.88 -5.12 -31.66
N GLY A 378 9.04 -5.58 -31.24
CA GLY A 378 10.32 -4.88 -31.42
C GLY A 378 10.64 -3.88 -30.31
N THR A 379 9.73 -3.64 -29.36
CA THR A 379 10.00 -2.78 -28.19
C THR A 379 9.52 -3.37 -26.88
N ASP A 380 8.31 -3.92 -26.84
CA ASP A 380 7.75 -4.51 -25.63
C ASP A 380 8.44 -5.83 -25.32
N MET A 381 8.52 -6.13 -24.02
CA MET A 381 9.36 -7.20 -23.50
C MET A 381 8.53 -8.26 -22.79
N VAL A 382 8.96 -9.52 -22.92
CA VAL A 382 8.57 -10.57 -21.99
C VAL A 382 9.24 -10.28 -20.65
N MET A 383 8.54 -10.48 -19.53
CA MET A 383 9.07 -10.34 -18.16
C MET A 383 8.68 -11.54 -17.32
N CYS A 384 9.20 -11.65 -16.09
CA CYS A 384 8.87 -12.76 -15.19
C CYS A 384 7.34 -12.90 -14.98
N LEU A 385 6.64 -11.77 -14.82
CA LEU A 385 5.19 -11.76 -14.62
C LEU A 385 4.38 -12.03 -15.89
N SER A 386 4.99 -12.13 -17.08
CA SER A 386 4.30 -12.57 -18.29
C SER A 386 3.73 -13.98 -18.14
N CYS A 387 4.41 -14.83 -17.38
CA CYS A 387 4.01 -16.22 -17.15
C CYS A 387 3.58 -16.51 -15.72
N HIS A 388 4.13 -15.79 -14.73
CA HIS A 388 3.90 -16.06 -13.31
C HIS A 388 2.95 -15.06 -12.65
N ARG A 389 2.23 -15.51 -11.62
CA ARG A 389 1.55 -14.68 -10.64
C ARG A 389 2.41 -14.53 -9.38
N ALA A 390 2.38 -13.36 -8.76
CA ALA A 390 3.28 -13.03 -7.65
C ALA A 390 2.92 -13.70 -6.32
N HIS A 391 1.64 -13.85 -5.98
CA HIS A 391 1.19 -14.45 -4.73
C HIS A 391 0.95 -15.96 -4.85
N GLY A 392 0.09 -16.35 -5.79
CA GLY A 392 -0.27 -17.73 -6.04
C GLY A 392 -1.34 -17.90 -7.12
N SER A 393 -1.45 -19.10 -7.67
CA SER A 393 -2.38 -19.46 -8.75
C SER A 393 -2.80 -20.92 -8.63
N PRO A 394 -3.85 -21.38 -9.33
CA PRO A 394 -4.21 -22.80 -9.33
C PRO A 394 -3.15 -23.71 -9.97
N TYR A 395 -2.14 -23.13 -10.61
CA TYR A 395 -1.23 -23.84 -11.49
C TYR A 395 0.16 -23.94 -10.90
N SER A 396 0.78 -25.12 -11.07
CA SER A 396 2.12 -25.40 -10.57
C SER A 396 3.15 -24.38 -11.07
N LYS A 397 4.13 -24.06 -10.24
CA LYS A 397 5.14 -23.00 -10.43
C LYS A 397 4.53 -21.61 -10.57
N LEU A 398 3.40 -21.35 -9.89
CA LEU A 398 2.70 -20.06 -9.88
C LEU A 398 2.33 -19.55 -11.29
N MET A 399 2.13 -20.46 -12.25
CA MET A 399 1.86 -20.07 -13.63
C MET A 399 0.48 -19.42 -13.77
N ARG A 400 0.30 -18.57 -14.78
CA ARG A 400 -1.00 -17.96 -15.11
C ARG A 400 -1.98 -18.93 -15.77
N TRP A 401 -1.48 -20.07 -16.27
CA TRP A 401 -2.24 -21.12 -16.94
C TRP A 401 -1.71 -22.52 -16.64
N ASN A 402 -2.49 -23.55 -17.00
CA ASN A 402 -2.13 -24.95 -16.81
C ASN A 402 -1.05 -25.41 -17.80
N TYR A 403 0.20 -25.00 -17.59
CA TYR A 403 1.29 -25.39 -18.50
C TYR A 403 1.57 -26.90 -18.48
N LYS A 404 1.31 -27.61 -17.37
CA LYS A 404 1.53 -29.06 -17.24
C LYS A 404 0.50 -29.89 -18.00
N GLY A 405 -0.71 -29.35 -18.17
CA GLY A 405 -1.78 -29.99 -18.92
C GLY A 405 -1.56 -29.96 -20.43
N TRP A 406 -0.62 -29.15 -20.93
CA TRP A 406 -0.37 -29.03 -22.36
C TRP A 406 0.29 -30.31 -22.94
N PRO A 407 -0.09 -30.75 -24.17
CA PRO A 407 -1.09 -30.18 -25.09
C PRO A 407 -2.48 -30.81 -24.94
N ALA A 408 -3.16 -30.60 -23.81
CA ALA A 408 -4.59 -30.89 -23.70
C ALA A 408 -5.41 -29.86 -24.52
N SER A 409 -6.45 -30.34 -25.20
CA SER A 409 -7.37 -29.49 -25.95
C SER A 409 -8.23 -28.64 -25.01
N GLY A 410 -8.49 -27.39 -25.39
CA GLY A 410 -9.41 -26.49 -24.69
C GLY A 410 -8.82 -25.70 -23.51
N GLU A 411 -7.56 -25.91 -23.13
CA GLU A 411 -6.89 -25.09 -22.13
C GLU A 411 -6.12 -23.93 -22.77
N PHE A 412 -6.13 -22.76 -22.12
CA PHE A 412 -5.31 -21.63 -22.55
C PHE A 412 -3.82 -21.97 -22.35
N ASN A 413 -3.07 -22.05 -23.46
CA ASN A 413 -1.61 -22.09 -23.41
C ASN A 413 -1.04 -20.71 -23.75
N GLY A 414 -0.58 -19.99 -22.73
CA GLY A 414 0.02 -18.67 -22.92
C GLY A 414 1.33 -18.67 -23.71
N CYS A 415 2.02 -19.80 -23.83
CA CYS A 415 3.23 -19.88 -24.67
C CYS A 415 2.92 -19.53 -26.13
N ASN A 416 1.75 -19.93 -26.64
CA ASN A 416 1.34 -19.72 -28.02
C ASN A 416 0.95 -18.27 -28.32
N VAL A 417 0.85 -17.42 -27.30
CA VAL A 417 0.68 -15.97 -27.50
C VAL A 417 1.93 -15.36 -28.13
N CYS A 418 3.11 -15.89 -27.83
CA CYS A 418 4.39 -15.46 -28.41
C CYS A 418 4.91 -16.46 -29.45
N HIS A 419 4.87 -17.77 -29.15
CA HIS A 419 5.34 -18.82 -30.04
C HIS A 419 4.24 -19.31 -30.97
N THR A 420 4.05 -18.61 -32.08
CA THR A 420 2.93 -18.91 -33.01
C THR A 420 3.17 -20.14 -33.89
N SER A 421 4.38 -20.71 -33.86
CA SER A 421 4.78 -21.86 -34.69
C SER A 421 5.19 -23.11 -33.90
N LYS A 422 5.30 -23.02 -32.56
CA LYS A 422 5.68 -24.12 -31.68
C LYS A 422 4.45 -24.60 -30.91
N ASN A 423 3.78 -25.61 -31.47
CA ASN A 423 2.53 -26.17 -30.96
C ASN A 423 2.67 -27.60 -30.47
#